data_AF-A0A9E0WFT7-F1
#
_entry.id   AF-A0A9E0WFT7-F1
#
_cell.length_a   1.000
_cell.length_b   1.000
_cell.length_c   1.000
_cell.angle_alpha   90.00
_cell.angle_beta   90.00
_cell.angle_gamma   90.00
#
_symmetry.space_group_name_H-M   'P 1'
#
loop_
_entity.id
_entity.type
_entity.pdbx_description
1 polymer ?
#
loop_
_entity_poly.entity_id
_entity_poly.type
_entity_poly.pdbx_seq_one_letter_code
_entity_poly.pdbx_strand_id
1 'polypeptide(L)'
;IARFEKAMANLLAVVPTVDSVDDLLTEEDEARFVQAFREVIRIKNVLDCFTQFDFEDLPIDEQTFADYRSKYLDLYDKVRSEREKEKVSILDDIDFEVELISRDKINVSYIIALLQNMKDAKPADQARQRKSIMDILDSEAQLRSKKDLIEKFIAQHFPNIPTGDDVGDTFESYWSEEKLKALQALSAEEGLDPDGLERVIGQYLFTEKTPMRDDVIAIMSDRPKLKERSSVASRVISKIKQFVETFIDGVD
;
A
#
# COMPACT_ATOMS: atom_id res chain seq x y z
N ILE A 1 6.91 9.49 -11.01
CA ILE A 1 7.69 10.65 -10.56
C ILE A 1 7.08 11.98 -11.03
N ALA A 2 7.07 12.36 -12.32
CA ALA A 2 6.54 13.68 -12.75
C ALA A 2 5.10 14.03 -12.30
N ARG A 3 4.21 13.02 -12.18
CA ARG A 3 2.87 13.22 -11.59
C ARG A 3 2.93 13.56 -10.10
N PHE A 4 3.82 12.89 -9.36
CA PHE A 4 4.05 13.14 -7.94
C PHE A 4 4.61 14.55 -7.74
N GLU A 5 5.61 14.97 -8.53
CA GLU A 5 6.15 16.33 -8.48
C GLU A 5 5.07 17.40 -8.67
N LYS A 6 4.17 17.19 -9.63
CA LYS A 6 3.04 18.09 -9.86
C LYS A 6 2.07 18.11 -8.69
N ALA A 7 1.72 16.95 -8.13
CA ALA A 7 0.83 16.87 -6.97
C ALA A 7 1.48 17.52 -5.74
N MET A 8 2.78 17.30 -5.54
CA MET A 8 3.55 17.92 -4.47
C MET A 8 3.62 19.45 -4.63
N ALA A 9 3.83 19.95 -5.85
CA ALA A 9 3.79 21.39 -6.12
C ALA A 9 2.42 22.00 -5.82
N ASN A 10 1.32 21.28 -6.11
CA ASN A 10 -0.02 21.71 -5.74
C ASN A 10 -0.22 21.72 -4.22
N LEU A 11 0.26 20.69 -3.51
CA LEU A 11 0.23 20.65 -2.04
C LEU A 11 0.97 21.85 -1.44
N LEU A 12 2.21 22.10 -1.90
CA LEU A 12 3.05 23.20 -1.42
C LEU A 12 2.48 24.58 -1.75
N ALA A 13 1.62 24.70 -2.75
CA ALA A 13 0.90 25.93 -3.04
C ALA A 13 -0.24 26.21 -2.04
N VAL A 14 -0.78 25.16 -1.41
CA VAL A 14 -1.79 25.27 -0.33
C VAL A 14 -1.11 25.42 1.03
N VAL A 15 -0.12 24.56 1.31
CA VAL A 15 0.65 24.52 2.56
C VAL A 15 2.15 24.45 2.25
N PRO A 16 2.87 25.58 2.25
CA PRO A 16 4.29 25.60 1.87
C PRO A 16 5.21 24.78 2.79
N THR A 17 4.79 24.57 4.04
CA THR A 17 5.48 23.74 5.03
C THR A 17 4.48 22.88 5.79
N VAL A 18 4.97 21.83 6.47
CA VAL A 18 4.15 21.01 7.37
C VAL A 18 3.48 21.88 8.44
N ASP A 19 4.23 22.82 9.02
CA ASP A 19 3.70 23.74 10.05
C ASP A 19 2.59 24.65 9.49
N SER A 20 2.62 24.96 8.19
CA SER A 20 1.58 25.79 7.55
C SER A 20 0.19 25.13 7.58
N VAL A 21 0.12 23.82 7.83
CA VAL A 21 -1.17 23.12 8.03
C VAL A 21 -1.86 23.57 9.31
N ASP A 22 -1.11 23.91 10.36
CA ASP A 22 -1.68 24.41 11.62
C ASP A 22 -2.22 25.84 11.51
N ASP A 23 -1.78 26.58 10.49
CA ASP A 23 -2.18 27.96 10.21
C ASP A 23 -3.44 28.07 9.34
N LEU A 24 -4.06 26.95 8.95
CA LEU A 24 -5.29 26.94 8.14
C LEU A 24 -6.46 27.53 8.94
N LEU A 25 -7.06 28.60 8.40
CA LEU A 25 -8.05 29.40 9.13
C LEU A 25 -9.50 28.98 8.87
N THR A 26 -9.76 28.39 7.69
CA THR A 26 -11.11 28.07 7.25
C THR A 26 -11.25 26.59 6.90
N GLU A 27 -12.46 26.05 7.06
CA GLU A 27 -12.78 24.68 6.62
C GLU A 27 -12.54 24.49 5.12
N GLU A 28 -12.64 25.56 4.31
CA GLU A 28 -12.30 25.48 2.89
C GLU A 28 -10.80 25.31 2.65
N ASP A 29 -9.95 25.92 3.47
CA ASP A 29 -8.50 25.77 3.36
C ASP A 29 -8.07 24.38 3.88
N GLU A 30 -8.67 23.90 4.97
CA GLU A 30 -8.56 22.51 5.45
C GLU A 30 -8.99 21.52 4.36
N ALA A 31 -10.11 21.77 3.68
CA ALA A 31 -10.60 20.95 2.57
C ALA A 31 -9.61 20.88 1.40
N ARG A 32 -9.00 22.02 1.02
CA ARG A 32 -8.01 22.07 -0.07
C ARG A 32 -6.74 21.31 0.30
N PHE A 33 -6.29 21.41 1.55
CA PHE A 33 -5.16 20.61 2.04
C PHE A 33 -5.47 19.11 1.94
N VAL A 34 -6.63 18.67 2.46
CA VAL A 34 -7.07 17.27 2.40
C VAL A 34 -7.08 16.76 0.96
N GLN A 35 -7.71 17.49 0.04
CA GLN A 35 -7.75 17.10 -1.37
C GLN A 35 -6.37 17.03 -2.02
N ALA A 36 -5.50 18.01 -1.74
CA ALA A 36 -4.15 18.05 -2.30
C ALA A 36 -3.28 16.91 -1.77
N PHE A 37 -3.29 16.66 -0.45
CA PHE A 37 -2.48 15.62 0.15
C PHE A 37 -2.97 14.22 -0.22
N ARG A 38 -4.28 14.02 -0.34
CA ARG A 38 -4.87 12.76 -0.81
C ARG A 38 -4.39 12.37 -2.20
N GLU A 39 -4.26 13.33 -3.12
CA GLU A 39 -3.70 13.08 -4.45
C GLU A 39 -2.21 12.67 -4.37
N VAL A 40 -1.44 13.29 -3.47
CA VAL A 40 -0.04 12.91 -3.24
C VAL A 40 0.05 11.47 -2.73
N ILE A 41 -0.77 11.07 -1.75
CA ILE A 41 -0.82 9.69 -1.22
C ILE A 41 -1.18 8.69 -2.32
N ARG A 42 -2.23 8.96 -3.10
CA ARG A 42 -2.62 8.08 -4.21
C ARG A 42 -1.49 7.83 -5.19
N ILE A 43 -0.77 8.88 -5.57
CA ILE A 43 0.35 8.74 -6.50
C ILE A 43 1.51 8.01 -5.83
N LYS A 44 1.78 8.24 -4.54
CA LYS A 44 2.78 7.49 -3.77
C LYS A 44 2.47 5.99 -3.80
N ASN A 45 1.27 5.58 -3.43
CA ASN A 45 0.88 4.16 -3.35
C ASN A 45 1.01 3.46 -4.72
N VAL A 46 0.80 4.20 -5.81
CA VAL A 46 1.06 3.71 -7.17
C VAL A 46 2.55 3.55 -7.45
N LEU A 47 3.38 4.49 -7.03
CA LEU A 47 4.83 4.43 -7.18
C LEU A 47 5.43 3.23 -6.44
N ASP A 48 4.89 2.86 -5.28
CA ASP A 48 5.32 1.69 -4.51
C ASP A 48 5.16 0.36 -5.23
N CYS A 49 4.40 0.33 -6.33
CA CYS A 49 4.22 -0.87 -7.13
C CYS A 49 5.27 -1.04 -8.23
N PHE A 50 6.02 0.00 -8.54
CA PHE A 50 7.13 -0.07 -9.48
C PHE A 50 8.35 -0.60 -8.74
N THR A 51 8.93 -1.69 -9.23
CA THR A 51 10.01 -2.38 -8.52
C THR A 51 11.33 -1.60 -8.46
N GLN A 52 11.48 -0.61 -9.34
CA GLN A 52 12.64 0.28 -9.43
C GLN A 52 12.43 1.61 -8.68
N PHE A 53 11.28 1.81 -8.04
CA PHE A 53 11.00 3.05 -7.35
C PHE A 53 11.79 3.13 -6.04
N ASP A 54 12.49 4.24 -5.85
CA ASP A 54 13.11 4.64 -4.60
C ASP A 54 12.48 5.95 -4.11
N PHE A 55 12.27 6.09 -2.80
CA PHE A 55 11.79 7.33 -2.22
C PHE A 55 12.77 8.49 -2.45
N GLU A 56 14.07 8.20 -2.59
CA GLU A 56 15.11 9.18 -2.91
C GLU A 56 14.87 9.88 -4.28
N ASP A 57 14.08 9.27 -5.17
CA ASP A 57 13.70 9.87 -6.46
C ASP A 57 12.61 10.95 -6.34
N LEU A 58 12.04 11.15 -5.14
CA LEU A 58 10.97 12.11 -4.90
C LEU A 58 11.49 13.50 -4.49
N PRO A 59 10.73 14.57 -4.77
CA PRO A 59 11.08 15.94 -4.37
C PRO A 59 10.87 16.23 -2.88
N ILE A 60 10.69 15.19 -2.06
CA ILE A 60 10.42 15.24 -0.62
C ILE A 60 11.08 14.01 0.03
N ASP A 61 11.57 14.16 1.25
CA ASP A 61 12.06 13.03 2.04
C ASP A 61 10.94 12.31 2.80
N GLU A 62 11.21 11.09 3.23
CA GLU A 62 10.22 10.23 3.86
C GLU A 62 9.68 10.79 5.19
N GLN A 63 10.52 11.49 5.96
CA GLN A 63 10.12 12.10 7.22
C GLN A 63 9.12 13.23 6.97
N THR A 64 9.42 14.15 6.04
CA THR A 64 8.51 15.25 5.70
C THR A 64 7.17 14.72 5.16
N PHE A 65 7.18 13.63 4.38
CA PHE A 65 5.93 12.99 3.93
C PHE A 65 5.14 12.40 5.12
N ALA A 66 5.81 11.74 6.05
CA ALA A 66 5.20 11.21 7.27
C ALA A 66 4.62 12.32 8.17
N ASP A 67 5.24 13.48 8.20
CA ASP A 67 4.78 14.63 8.98
C ASP A 67 3.50 15.23 8.38
N TYR A 68 3.42 15.45 7.07
CA TYR A 68 2.17 15.84 6.40
C TYR A 68 1.06 14.81 6.60
N ARG A 69 1.41 13.52 6.56
CA ARG A 69 0.48 12.42 6.85
C ARG A 69 -0.07 12.50 8.26
N SER A 70 0.75 12.85 9.25
CA SER A 70 0.30 13.01 10.63
C SER A 70 -0.69 14.16 10.74
N LYS A 71 -0.41 15.32 10.12
CA LYS A 71 -1.33 16.47 10.08
C LYS A 71 -2.68 16.14 9.41
N TYR A 72 -2.64 15.34 8.35
CA TYR A 72 -3.86 14.87 7.69
C TYR A 72 -4.74 14.02 8.61
N LEU A 73 -4.13 13.10 9.37
CA LEU A 73 -4.85 12.25 10.33
C LEU A 73 -5.39 13.06 11.51
N ASP A 74 -4.65 14.04 12.01
CA ASP A 74 -5.12 14.96 13.06
C ASP A 74 -6.40 15.70 12.61
N LEU A 75 -6.45 16.15 11.36
CA LEU A 75 -7.61 16.81 10.78
C LEU A 75 -8.81 15.86 10.63
N TYR A 76 -8.58 14.61 10.24
CA TYR A 76 -9.62 13.57 10.21
C TYR A 76 -10.23 13.34 11.60
N ASP A 77 -9.39 13.20 12.62
CA ASP A 77 -9.83 12.98 14.00
C ASP A 77 -10.61 14.19 14.55
N LYS A 78 -10.16 15.42 14.22
CA LYS A 78 -10.88 16.67 14.52
C LYS A 78 -12.30 16.62 13.94
N VAL A 79 -12.44 16.41 12.63
CA VAL A 79 -13.74 16.39 11.92
C VAL A 79 -14.66 15.31 12.47
N ARG A 80 -14.14 14.10 12.69
CA ARG A 80 -14.89 13.00 13.29
C ARG A 80 -15.45 13.38 14.67
N SER A 81 -14.64 14.02 15.52
CA SER A 81 -15.06 14.45 16.85
C SER A 81 -16.08 15.60 16.86
N GLU A 82 -16.11 16.42 15.80
CA GLU A 82 -17.05 17.51 15.62
C GLU A 82 -18.40 17.03 15.07
N ARG A 83 -18.37 16.03 14.20
CA ARG A 83 -19.57 15.32 13.70
C ARG A 83 -20.35 14.65 14.83
N GLU A 84 -19.66 14.06 15.82
CA GLU A 84 -20.29 13.51 17.02
C GLU A 84 -21.01 14.56 17.88
N LYS A 85 -20.72 15.86 17.67
CA LYS A 85 -21.33 16.99 18.38
C LYS A 85 -22.45 17.68 17.59
N GLU A 86 -22.95 17.06 16.50
CA GLU A 86 -24.04 17.56 15.65
C GLU A 86 -23.81 18.98 15.08
N LYS A 87 -22.56 19.35 14.81
CA LYS A 87 -22.23 20.58 14.06
C LYS A 87 -22.26 20.28 12.56
N VAL A 88 -22.77 21.22 11.77
CA VAL A 88 -22.70 21.16 10.30
C VAL A 88 -21.35 21.74 9.86
N SER A 89 -20.49 20.90 9.26
CA SER A 89 -19.17 21.29 8.74
C SER A 89 -19.08 21.03 7.24
N ILE A 90 -18.36 21.88 6.50
CA ILE A 90 -18.01 21.66 5.09
C ILE A 90 -17.17 20.38 4.94
N LEU A 91 -16.42 20.03 5.99
CA LEU A 91 -15.55 18.86 6.00
C LEU A 91 -16.33 17.53 6.14
N ASP A 92 -17.60 17.57 6.53
CA ASP A 92 -18.46 16.37 6.63
C ASP A 92 -18.72 15.71 5.27
N ASP A 93 -18.69 16.50 4.18
CA ASP A 93 -18.89 16.04 2.81
C ASP A 93 -17.58 15.59 2.13
N ILE A 94 -16.44 15.71 2.83
CA ILE A 94 -15.13 15.33 2.29
C ILE A 94 -14.84 13.89 2.64
N ASP A 95 -14.58 13.09 1.61
CA ASP A 95 -14.03 11.76 1.78
C ASP A 95 -12.52 11.86 2.05
N PHE A 96 -12.14 11.61 3.31
CA PHE A 96 -10.75 11.58 3.72
C PHE A 96 -10.01 10.35 3.19
N GLU A 97 -10.68 9.35 2.62
CA GLU A 97 -10.06 8.12 2.07
C GLU A 97 -8.96 7.59 3.01
N VAL A 98 -9.25 7.55 4.31
CA VAL A 98 -8.26 7.20 5.34
C VAL A 98 -7.70 5.79 5.13
N GLU A 99 -8.40 4.93 4.41
CA GLU A 99 -7.92 3.66 3.90
C GLU A 99 -6.63 3.78 3.05
N LEU A 100 -6.44 4.89 2.33
CA LEU A 100 -5.19 5.18 1.59
C LEU A 100 -4.00 5.43 2.51
N ILE A 101 -4.26 5.87 3.74
CA ILE A 101 -3.25 6.20 4.75
C ILE A 101 -3.09 5.05 5.75
N SER A 102 -4.14 4.26 5.95
CA SER A 102 -4.26 3.34 7.07
C SER A 102 -4.92 2.00 6.73
N ARG A 103 -4.58 1.41 5.58
CA ARG A 103 -4.51 -0.06 5.50
C ARG A 103 -3.08 -0.59 5.48
N ASP A 104 -2.11 0.28 5.20
CA ASP A 104 -0.68 -0.04 5.08
C ASP A 104 0.02 -0.49 6.38
N LYS A 105 -0.39 0.01 7.56
CA LYS A 105 0.29 -0.29 8.84
C LYS A 105 -0.41 -1.31 9.74
N ILE A 106 -1.70 -1.56 9.51
CA ILE A 106 -2.49 -2.42 10.42
C ILE A 106 -2.26 -3.91 10.13
N ASN A 107 -1.82 -4.28 8.91
CA ASN A 107 -1.48 -5.66 8.59
C ASN A 107 0.03 -5.91 8.67
N VAL A 108 0.85 -5.27 7.82
CA VAL A 108 2.30 -5.55 7.80
C VAL A 108 2.99 -5.08 9.08
N SER A 109 2.78 -3.84 9.55
CA SER A 109 3.41 -3.40 10.80
C SER A 109 2.87 -4.13 12.04
N TYR A 110 1.62 -4.60 12.01
CA TYR A 110 1.09 -5.49 13.04
C TYR A 110 1.76 -6.87 13.00
N ILE A 111 1.94 -7.45 11.81
CA ILE A 111 2.70 -8.70 11.65
C ILE A 111 4.15 -8.51 12.11
N ILE A 112 4.81 -7.42 11.73
CA ILE A 112 6.16 -7.07 12.22
C ILE A 112 6.15 -6.97 13.75
N ALA A 113 5.18 -6.27 14.36
CA ALA A 113 5.07 -6.16 15.80
C ALA A 113 4.83 -7.52 16.48
N LEU A 114 4.00 -8.39 15.90
CA LEU A 114 3.80 -9.76 16.40
C LEU A 114 5.08 -10.59 16.29
N LEU A 115 5.81 -10.47 15.18
CA LEU A 115 7.08 -11.15 14.97
C LEU A 115 8.17 -10.62 15.93
N GLN A 116 8.21 -9.31 16.18
CA GLN A 116 9.09 -8.68 17.15
C GLN A 116 8.78 -9.17 18.57
N ASN A 117 7.50 -9.20 18.97
CA ASN A 117 7.07 -9.77 20.24
C ASN A 117 7.49 -11.25 20.38
N MET A 118 7.41 -12.02 19.28
CA MET A 118 7.89 -13.40 19.23
C MET A 118 9.41 -13.49 19.36
N LYS A 119 10.15 -12.54 18.80
CA LYS A 119 11.61 -12.50 18.92
C LYS A 119 12.04 -12.22 20.35
N ASP A 120 11.36 -11.29 21.02
CA ASP A 120 11.63 -10.85 22.38
C ASP A 120 11.13 -11.85 23.45
N ALA A 121 10.26 -12.79 23.06
CA ALA A 121 9.76 -13.84 23.93
C ALA A 121 10.84 -14.88 24.28
N LYS A 122 10.70 -15.47 25.47
CA LYS A 122 11.53 -16.61 25.89
C LYS A 122 11.36 -17.77 24.90
N PRO A 123 12.40 -18.58 24.63
CA PRO A 123 12.30 -19.72 23.71
C PRO A 123 11.13 -20.68 23.98
N ALA A 124 10.76 -20.85 25.25
CA ALA A 124 9.62 -21.68 25.66
C ALA A 124 8.25 -21.11 25.23
N ASP A 125 8.16 -19.79 25.05
CA ASP A 125 6.94 -19.07 24.69
C ASP A 125 6.87 -18.77 23.17
N GLN A 126 8.01 -18.78 22.47
CA GLN A 126 8.06 -18.55 21.01
C GLN A 126 7.17 -19.51 20.23
N ALA A 127 7.14 -20.80 20.60
CA ALA A 127 6.27 -21.77 19.95
C ALA A 127 4.77 -21.44 20.13
N ARG A 128 4.38 -20.90 21.29
CA ARG A 128 3.00 -20.48 21.57
C ARG A 128 2.66 -19.22 20.78
N GLN A 129 3.57 -18.25 20.73
CA GLN A 129 3.38 -17.02 19.96
C GLN A 129 3.33 -17.29 18.46
N ARG A 130 4.19 -18.16 17.93
CA ARG A 130 4.10 -18.63 16.54
C ARG A 130 2.72 -19.19 16.23
N LYS A 131 2.18 -20.04 17.11
CA LYS A 131 0.82 -20.58 16.95
C LYS A 131 -0.23 -19.47 16.96
N SER A 132 -0.14 -18.53 17.90
CA SER A 132 -1.07 -17.38 17.98
C SER A 132 -1.05 -16.54 16.71
N ILE A 133 0.13 -16.32 16.12
CA ILE A 133 0.27 -15.61 14.84
C ILE A 133 -0.47 -16.37 13.73
N MET A 134 -0.27 -17.69 13.64
CA MET A 134 -0.97 -18.51 12.64
C MET A 134 -2.50 -18.47 12.80
N ASP A 135 -2.98 -18.54 14.04
CA ASP A 135 -4.41 -18.49 14.34
C ASP A 135 -5.03 -17.12 13.93
N ILE A 136 -4.29 -16.02 14.14
CA ILE A 136 -4.68 -14.68 13.68
C ILE A 136 -4.77 -14.63 12.15
N LEU A 137 -3.72 -15.09 11.46
CA LEU A 137 -3.65 -15.12 9.99
C LEU A 137 -4.80 -15.92 9.35
N ASP A 138 -5.29 -16.96 10.02
CA ASP A 138 -6.41 -17.76 9.56
C ASP A 138 -7.77 -17.08 9.76
N SER A 139 -7.91 -16.36 10.87
CA SER A 139 -9.15 -15.70 11.27
C SER A 139 -9.48 -14.45 10.45
N GLU A 140 -8.44 -13.72 10.01
CA GLU A 140 -8.60 -12.46 9.31
C GLU A 140 -8.58 -12.66 7.78
N ALA A 141 -9.72 -12.39 7.13
CA ALA A 141 -9.88 -12.61 5.70
C ALA A 141 -8.81 -11.91 4.85
N GLN A 142 -8.41 -10.70 5.26
CA GLN A 142 -7.41 -9.86 4.59
C GLN A 142 -5.96 -10.34 4.79
N LEU A 143 -5.70 -11.13 5.85
CA LEU A 143 -4.38 -11.71 6.11
C LEU A 143 -4.21 -13.11 5.50
N ARG A 144 -5.32 -13.77 5.14
CA ARG A 144 -5.31 -15.11 4.56
C ARG A 144 -4.53 -15.17 3.24
N SER A 145 -4.60 -14.13 2.41
CA SER A 145 -3.85 -14.04 1.15
C SER A 145 -2.33 -13.91 1.35
N LYS A 146 -1.90 -13.55 2.58
CA LYS A 146 -0.50 -13.30 2.98
C LYS A 146 0.09 -14.41 3.85
N LYS A 147 -0.75 -15.32 4.34
CA LYS A 147 -0.38 -16.38 5.28
C LYS A 147 0.83 -17.18 4.81
N ASP A 148 0.80 -17.66 3.57
CA ASP A 148 1.87 -18.50 3.03
C ASP A 148 3.23 -17.79 3.00
N LEU A 149 3.24 -16.47 2.72
CA LEU A 149 4.44 -15.64 2.76
C LEU A 149 4.97 -15.50 4.18
N ILE A 150 4.09 -15.22 5.14
CA ILE A 150 4.47 -15.02 6.54
C ILE A 150 4.95 -16.35 7.17
N GLU A 151 4.32 -17.47 6.82
CA GLU A 151 4.78 -18.81 7.23
C GLU A 151 6.17 -19.12 6.70
N LYS A 152 6.43 -18.85 5.42
CA LYS A 152 7.76 -19.01 4.81
C LYS A 152 8.79 -18.12 5.48
N PHE A 153 8.47 -16.85 5.75
CA PHE A 153 9.35 -15.95 6.48
C PHE A 153 9.74 -16.51 7.85
N ILE A 154 8.74 -16.92 8.65
CA ILE A 154 8.97 -17.47 9.99
C ILE A 154 9.82 -18.74 9.95
N ALA A 155 9.66 -19.57 8.92
CA ALA A 155 10.40 -20.82 8.80
C ALA A 155 11.84 -20.63 8.31
N GLN A 156 12.09 -19.69 7.40
CA GLN A 156 13.34 -19.62 6.64
C GLN A 156 14.21 -18.42 7.00
N HIS A 157 13.61 -17.28 7.33
CA HIS A 157 14.33 -16.02 7.58
C HIS A 157 14.39 -15.70 9.07
N PHE A 158 13.26 -15.82 9.78
CA PHE A 158 13.17 -15.49 11.20
C PHE A 158 14.22 -16.17 12.12
N PRO A 159 14.57 -17.46 11.93
CA PRO A 159 15.57 -18.12 12.79
C PRO A 159 16.99 -17.52 12.68
N ASN A 160 17.28 -16.84 11.57
CA ASN A 160 18.59 -16.27 11.27
C ASN A 160 18.73 -14.82 11.71
N ILE A 161 17.66 -14.19 12.22
CA ILE A 161 17.69 -12.80 12.70
C ILE A 161 18.51 -12.75 14.00
N PRO A 162 19.65 -12.02 14.02
CA PRO A 162 20.46 -11.84 15.21
C PRO A 162 19.68 -11.23 16.37
N THR A 163 20.17 -11.44 17.59
CA THR A 163 19.56 -10.82 18.78
C THR A 163 19.93 -9.34 18.82
N GLY A 164 18.93 -8.46 18.72
CA GLY A 164 19.11 -7.00 18.70
C GLY A 164 18.92 -6.35 17.33
N ASP A 165 18.76 -7.14 16.27
CA ASP A 165 18.43 -6.65 14.93
C ASP A 165 16.92 -6.42 14.78
N ASP A 166 16.56 -5.48 13.89
CA ASP A 166 15.16 -5.15 13.61
C ASP A 166 14.51 -6.25 12.74
N VAL A 167 13.47 -6.89 13.29
CA VAL A 167 12.66 -7.87 12.56
C VAL A 167 11.93 -7.20 11.39
N GLY A 168 11.60 -5.91 11.52
CA GLY A 168 11.01 -5.07 10.49
C GLY A 168 11.84 -5.04 9.23
N ASP A 169 13.10 -4.58 9.31
CA ASP A 169 14.00 -4.48 8.16
C ASP A 169 14.16 -5.81 7.41
N THR A 170 14.30 -6.91 8.16
CA THR A 170 14.42 -8.25 7.56
C THR A 170 13.13 -8.67 6.88
N PHE A 171 11.97 -8.38 7.49
CA PHE A 171 10.67 -8.69 6.94
C PHE A 171 10.37 -7.87 5.68
N GLU A 172 10.64 -6.57 5.71
CA GLU A 172 10.44 -5.65 4.58
C GLU A 172 11.33 -6.04 3.39
N SER A 173 12.59 -6.39 3.65
CA SER A 173 13.51 -6.91 2.62
C SER A 173 12.97 -8.20 1.99
N TYR A 174 12.56 -9.17 2.81
CA TYR A 174 11.97 -10.42 2.34
C TYR A 174 10.69 -10.18 1.52
N TRP A 175 9.81 -9.31 2.00
CA TRP A 175 8.54 -9.00 1.36
C TRP A 175 8.77 -8.37 -0.02
N SER A 176 9.70 -7.43 -0.11
CA SER A 176 10.08 -6.75 -1.36
C SER A 176 10.65 -7.75 -2.37
N GLU A 177 11.52 -8.67 -1.94
CA GLU A 177 12.05 -9.72 -2.80
C GLU A 177 10.96 -10.65 -3.33
N GLU A 178 10.04 -11.10 -2.49
CA GLU A 178 8.96 -12.00 -2.91
C GLU A 178 7.94 -11.30 -3.81
N LYS A 179 7.66 -10.01 -3.57
CA LYS A 179 6.84 -9.17 -4.46
C LYS A 179 7.45 -9.11 -5.86
N LEU A 180 8.75 -8.83 -5.94
CA LEU A 180 9.48 -8.80 -7.22
C LEU A 180 9.45 -10.16 -7.93
N LYS A 181 9.72 -11.25 -7.20
CA LYS A 181 9.65 -12.62 -7.76
C LYS A 181 8.26 -12.97 -8.28
N ALA A 182 7.21 -12.61 -7.54
CA ALA A 182 5.83 -12.88 -7.94
C ALA A 182 5.42 -12.07 -9.18
N LEU A 183 5.85 -10.81 -9.27
CA LEU A 183 5.62 -9.97 -10.45
C LEU A 183 6.31 -10.55 -11.70
N GLN A 184 7.58 -10.93 -11.56
CA GLN A 184 8.35 -11.58 -12.64
C GLN A 184 7.74 -12.92 -13.06
N ALA A 185 7.30 -13.74 -12.10
CA ALA A 185 6.63 -15.01 -12.38
C ALA A 185 5.31 -14.81 -13.14
N LEU A 186 4.48 -13.84 -12.72
CA LEU A 186 3.25 -13.49 -13.42
C LEU A 186 3.52 -13.04 -14.86
N SER A 187 4.51 -12.18 -15.05
CA SER A 187 4.95 -11.72 -16.36
C SER A 187 5.40 -12.88 -17.25
N ALA A 188 6.21 -13.78 -16.73
CA ALA A 188 6.73 -14.94 -17.48
C ALA A 188 5.64 -15.96 -17.81
N GLU A 189 4.74 -16.27 -16.87
CA GLU A 189 3.69 -17.28 -17.05
C GLU A 189 2.65 -16.85 -18.09
N GLU A 190 2.28 -15.56 -18.10
CA GLU A 190 1.26 -15.02 -19.00
C GLU A 190 1.84 -14.32 -20.24
N GLY A 191 3.18 -14.31 -20.37
CA GLY A 191 3.88 -13.67 -21.50
C GLY A 191 3.64 -12.17 -21.57
N LEU A 192 3.66 -11.48 -20.43
CA LEU A 192 3.42 -10.04 -20.32
C LEU A 192 4.74 -9.27 -20.41
N ASP A 193 4.66 -8.07 -20.95
CA ASP A 193 5.67 -7.03 -20.85
C ASP A 193 5.76 -6.56 -19.38
N PRO A 194 6.93 -6.68 -18.70
CA PRO A 194 7.06 -6.33 -17.28
C PRO A 194 6.68 -4.88 -16.98
N ASP A 195 7.17 -3.93 -17.77
CA ASP A 195 6.87 -2.50 -17.60
C ASP A 195 5.38 -2.21 -17.85
N GLY A 196 4.80 -2.90 -18.83
CA GLY A 196 3.37 -2.88 -19.10
C GLY A 196 2.54 -3.41 -17.93
N LEU A 197 2.95 -4.51 -17.30
CA LEU A 197 2.30 -5.10 -16.14
C LEU A 197 2.34 -4.14 -14.95
N GLU A 198 3.50 -3.56 -14.64
CA GLU A 198 3.63 -2.54 -13.58
C GLU A 198 2.71 -1.34 -13.84
N ARG A 199 2.62 -0.86 -15.08
CA ARG A 199 1.68 0.22 -15.44
C ARG A 199 0.21 -0.18 -15.23
N VAL A 200 -0.18 -1.40 -15.62
CA VAL A 200 -1.57 -1.86 -15.44
C VAL A 200 -1.91 -1.99 -13.97
N ILE A 201 -1.00 -2.52 -13.15
CA ILE A 201 -1.15 -2.59 -11.69
C ILE A 201 -1.25 -1.17 -11.10
N GLY A 202 -0.34 -0.28 -11.48
CA GLY A 202 -0.35 1.11 -11.01
C GLY A 202 -1.64 1.84 -11.39
N GLN A 203 -2.17 1.63 -12.59
CA GLN A 203 -3.45 2.23 -12.99
C GLN A 203 -4.64 1.63 -12.23
N TYR A 204 -4.61 0.32 -11.98
CA TYR A 204 -5.64 -0.34 -11.17
C TYR A 204 -5.68 0.25 -9.76
N LEU A 205 -4.52 0.44 -9.12
CA LEU A 205 -4.42 1.04 -7.80
C LEU A 205 -4.83 2.50 -7.76
N PHE A 206 -4.46 3.28 -8.78
CA PHE A 206 -4.81 4.69 -8.83
C PHE A 206 -6.31 4.92 -9.02
N THR A 207 -6.95 4.06 -9.82
CA THR A 207 -8.35 4.26 -10.25
C THR A 207 -9.35 3.39 -9.51
N GLU A 208 -8.87 2.37 -8.80
CA GLU A 208 -9.63 1.26 -8.20
C GLU A 208 -10.54 0.53 -9.21
N LYS A 209 -10.33 0.79 -10.51
CA LYS A 209 -11.12 0.19 -11.59
C LYS A 209 -10.40 -1.01 -12.12
N THR A 210 -11.14 -2.12 -12.17
CA THR A 210 -10.65 -3.36 -12.77
C THR A 210 -10.02 -3.07 -14.15
N PRO A 211 -8.79 -3.56 -14.40
CA PRO A 211 -8.12 -3.34 -15.68
C PRO A 211 -8.99 -3.71 -16.87
N MET A 212 -8.95 -2.90 -17.93
CA MET A 212 -9.67 -3.22 -19.14
C MET A 212 -9.00 -4.39 -19.86
N ARG A 213 -9.81 -5.21 -20.53
CA ARG A 213 -9.28 -6.35 -21.30
C ARG A 213 -8.28 -5.92 -22.37
N ASP A 214 -8.53 -4.78 -23.01
CA ASP A 214 -7.66 -4.26 -24.06
C ASP A 214 -6.31 -3.79 -23.53
N ASP A 215 -6.27 -3.19 -22.33
CA ASP A 215 -5.01 -2.80 -21.67
C ASP A 215 -4.14 -4.02 -21.37
N VAL A 216 -4.76 -5.08 -20.86
CA VAL A 216 -4.09 -6.35 -20.57
C VAL A 216 -3.61 -7.04 -21.84
N ILE A 217 -4.43 -7.08 -22.90
CA ILE A 217 -4.03 -7.67 -24.19
C ILE A 217 -2.90 -6.85 -24.84
N ALA A 218 -2.87 -5.53 -24.64
CA ALA A 218 -1.87 -4.65 -25.21
C ALA A 218 -0.45 -4.93 -24.67
N ILE A 219 -0.35 -5.42 -23.43
CA ILE A 219 0.93 -5.75 -22.78
C ILE A 219 1.34 -7.21 -22.98
N MET A 220 0.57 -8.03 -23.71
CA MET A 220 0.97 -9.41 -24.02
C MET A 220 1.98 -9.43 -25.16
N SER A 221 3.04 -10.21 -25.00
CA SER A 221 4.07 -10.47 -26.01
C SER A 221 3.45 -11.13 -27.25
N ASP A 222 2.63 -12.16 -27.03
CA ASP A 222 1.86 -12.84 -28.08
C ASP A 222 0.37 -12.60 -27.88
N ARG A 223 -0.23 -11.84 -28.80
CA ARG A 223 -1.65 -11.51 -28.71
C ARG A 223 -2.52 -12.75 -28.97
N PRO A 224 -3.46 -13.10 -28.07
CA PRO A 224 -4.35 -14.22 -28.28
C PRO A 224 -5.30 -13.98 -29.45
N LYS A 225 -5.79 -15.07 -30.04
CA LYS A 225 -6.78 -15.01 -31.13
C LYS A 225 -8.06 -14.33 -30.65
N LEU A 226 -8.79 -13.69 -31.56
CA LEU A 226 -9.99 -12.91 -31.22
C LEU A 226 -11.00 -13.68 -30.33
N LYS A 227 -11.17 -14.98 -30.60
CA LYS A 227 -12.04 -15.89 -29.83
C LYS A 227 -11.55 -16.23 -28.42
N GLU A 228 -10.24 -16.11 -28.16
CA GLU A 228 -9.59 -16.45 -26.88
C GLU A 228 -9.34 -15.19 -26.02
N ARG A 229 -9.39 -13.99 -26.61
CA ARG A 229 -9.10 -12.71 -25.93
C ARG A 229 -9.90 -12.54 -24.63
N SER A 230 -11.19 -12.85 -24.64
CA SER A 230 -12.02 -12.67 -23.44
C SER A 230 -11.58 -13.57 -22.29
N SER A 231 -11.29 -14.85 -22.54
CA SER A 231 -10.92 -15.79 -21.48
C SER A 231 -9.50 -15.53 -20.97
N VAL A 232 -8.56 -15.25 -21.87
CA VAL A 232 -7.17 -14.93 -21.51
C VAL A 232 -7.12 -13.63 -20.71
N ALA A 233 -7.75 -12.55 -21.18
CA ALA A 233 -7.75 -11.29 -20.44
C ALA A 233 -8.40 -11.44 -19.06
N SER A 234 -9.53 -12.15 -18.94
CA SER A 234 -10.16 -12.38 -17.64
C SER A 234 -9.29 -13.20 -16.68
N ARG A 235 -8.53 -14.20 -17.17
CA ARG A 235 -7.56 -14.94 -16.36
C ARG A 235 -6.45 -14.04 -15.85
N VAL A 236 -5.83 -13.26 -16.73
CA VAL A 236 -4.72 -12.36 -16.37
C VAL A 236 -5.20 -11.28 -15.39
N ILE A 237 -6.38 -10.69 -15.62
CA ILE A 237 -6.99 -9.74 -14.67
C ILE A 237 -7.18 -10.38 -13.30
N SER A 238 -7.67 -11.62 -13.24
CA SER A 238 -7.83 -12.34 -11.97
C SER A 238 -6.50 -12.53 -11.24
N LYS A 239 -5.42 -12.85 -11.97
CA LYS A 239 -4.08 -12.98 -11.39
C LYS A 239 -3.50 -11.65 -10.93
N ILE A 240 -3.73 -10.56 -11.68
CA ILE A 240 -3.35 -9.20 -11.27
C ILE A 240 -4.06 -8.82 -9.96
N LYS A 241 -5.37 -9.11 -9.86
CA LYS A 241 -6.12 -8.87 -8.62
C LYS A 241 -5.58 -9.67 -7.44
N GLN A 242 -5.29 -10.95 -7.66
CA GLN A 242 -4.70 -11.81 -6.62
C GLN A 242 -3.30 -11.33 -6.20
N PHE A 243 -2.48 -10.89 -7.16
CA PHE A 243 -1.17 -10.30 -6.87
C PHE A 243 -1.32 -9.05 -5.99
N VAL A 244 -2.25 -8.16 -6.34
CA VAL A 244 -2.58 -6.99 -5.53
C VAL A 244 -3.04 -7.42 -4.15
N GLU A 245 -4.06 -8.28 -4.02
CA GLU A 245 -4.56 -8.76 -2.72
C GLU A 245 -3.47 -9.37 -1.81
N THR A 246 -2.48 -10.05 -2.39
CA THR A 246 -1.36 -10.63 -1.63
C THR A 246 -0.28 -9.61 -1.29
N PHE A 247 0.17 -8.77 -2.23
CA PHE A 247 1.38 -7.96 -2.08
C PHE A 247 1.15 -6.45 -1.94
N ILE A 248 -0.06 -5.98 -2.26
CA ILE A 248 -0.41 -4.56 -2.34
C ILE A 248 -1.73 -4.35 -1.61
N ASP A 249 -1.64 -3.83 -0.41
CA ASP A 249 -2.79 -3.62 0.46
C ASP A 249 -3.66 -2.46 -0.03
N GLY A 250 -4.99 -2.58 0.17
CA GLY A 250 -5.93 -1.47 -0.07
C GLY A 250 -6.82 -1.55 -1.31
N VAL A 251 -6.89 -2.69 -2.02
CA VAL A 251 -7.86 -2.85 -3.11
C VAL A 251 -8.86 -3.97 -2.79
N ASP A 252 -10.07 -3.58 -2.38
CA ASP A 252 -11.26 -4.45 -2.31
C ASP A 252 -12.19 -4.18 -3.50
#